data_AF-A0A961GES8-F1
#
_entry.id   AF-A0A961GES8-F1
#
_cell.length_a   1.000
_cell.length_b   1.000
_cell.length_c   1.000
_cell.angle_alpha   90.00
_cell.angle_beta   90.00
_cell.angle_gamma   90.00
#
_symmetry.space_group_name_H-M   'P 1'
#
loop_
_entity.id
_entity.type
_entity.pdbx_description
1 polymer ?
#
loop_
_entity_poly.entity_id
_entity_poly.type
_entity_poly.pdbx_seq_one_letter_code
_entity_poly.pdbx_strand_id
1 'polypeptide(L)'
;MKFVGVTSCPTGIAHTYMAAEALEQAAKAAGHEMVVETQGSAGSAPLDQSVIDAADAVIFAHDLEVRDAGRFAGKPTVDVGVKKGISDAPALIAQAVAAAQAQTGAAGAGAAGTSGAAGPLHFVGVTSCPTGIAHTYMAAEALEQAATSAGHTMTVETQGSAGSEPISQAEIDRADAVIFAHDLEVRDAGRFAGKPTIDVGVKKAISDGPALIAQAAAMAAQRRASGGVAAAAPAAATPGLASKAAADEAHVGVKIRQWLMTGVSYM
;
A
#
# COMPACT_ATOMS: atom_id res chain seq x y z
N MET A 1 -23.37 -13.71 -2.81
CA MET A 1 -22.65 -13.13 -1.66
C MET A 1 -23.48 -12.00 -1.12
N LYS A 2 -23.29 -11.70 0.17
CA LYS A 2 -23.92 -10.59 0.87
C LYS A 2 -22.88 -9.50 1.05
N PHE A 3 -23.15 -8.30 0.57
CA PHE A 3 -22.28 -7.16 0.71
C PHE A 3 -22.96 -6.08 1.52
N VAL A 4 -22.16 -5.30 2.24
CA VAL A 4 -22.62 -4.05 2.83
C VAL A 4 -21.83 -2.90 2.24
N GLY A 5 -22.49 -1.79 1.97
CA GLY A 5 -21.84 -0.59 1.48
C GLY A 5 -21.98 0.55 2.48
N VAL A 6 -21.03 1.47 2.50
CA VAL A 6 -21.25 2.80 3.08
C VAL A 6 -20.91 3.84 2.04
N THR A 7 -21.84 4.76 1.80
CA THR A 7 -21.64 5.88 0.89
C THR A 7 -21.63 7.18 1.67
N SER A 8 -20.67 8.06 1.40
CA SER A 8 -20.58 9.34 2.10
C SER A 8 -20.02 10.46 1.22
N CYS A 9 -20.81 11.50 0.99
CA CYS A 9 -20.38 12.67 0.22
C CYS A 9 -20.70 13.95 1.00
N PRO A 10 -19.75 14.90 1.10
CA PRO A 10 -20.01 16.18 1.76
C PRO A 10 -20.87 17.12 0.90
N THR A 11 -20.97 16.87 -0.41
CA THR A 11 -21.62 17.76 -1.38
C THR A 11 -23.06 17.34 -1.68
N GLY A 12 -23.97 17.65 -0.76
CA GLY A 12 -25.40 17.35 -0.91
C GLY A 12 -25.73 15.86 -0.84
N ILE A 13 -26.98 15.51 -1.14
CA ILE A 13 -27.49 14.13 -0.99
C ILE A 13 -27.32 13.29 -2.26
N ALA A 14 -27.18 13.93 -3.43
CA ALA A 14 -27.30 13.26 -4.71
C ALA A 14 -26.23 12.19 -4.93
N HIS A 15 -24.95 12.52 -4.76
CA HIS A 15 -23.88 11.55 -5.00
C HIS A 15 -23.90 10.39 -4.01
N THR A 16 -24.29 10.63 -2.75
CA THR A 16 -24.45 9.58 -1.74
C THR A 16 -25.50 8.56 -2.17
N TYR A 17 -26.70 9.01 -2.55
CA TYR A 17 -27.76 8.11 -3.01
C TYR A 17 -27.48 7.49 -4.37
N MET A 18 -26.90 8.24 -5.32
CA MET A 18 -26.53 7.71 -6.63
C MET A 18 -25.49 6.60 -6.53
N ALA A 19 -24.50 6.74 -5.65
CA ALA A 19 -23.52 5.69 -5.41
C ALA A 19 -24.18 4.47 -4.75
N ALA A 20 -25.09 4.69 -3.80
CA ALA A 20 -25.82 3.60 -3.15
C ALA A 20 -26.65 2.80 -4.15
N GLU A 21 -27.47 3.47 -4.95
CA GLU A 21 -28.29 2.82 -5.99
C GLU A 21 -27.43 2.13 -7.05
N ALA A 22 -26.33 2.76 -7.50
CA ALA A 22 -25.44 2.16 -8.49
C ALA A 22 -24.81 0.86 -7.97
N LEU A 23 -24.37 0.84 -6.70
CA LEU A 23 -23.80 -0.34 -6.06
C LEU A 23 -24.85 -1.44 -5.86
N GLU A 24 -26.06 -1.10 -5.39
CA GLU A 24 -27.15 -2.07 -5.21
C GLU A 24 -27.60 -2.68 -6.55
N GLN A 25 -27.73 -1.86 -7.59
CA GLN A 25 -28.07 -2.32 -8.94
C GLN A 25 -26.98 -3.22 -9.52
N ALA A 26 -25.71 -2.85 -9.35
CA ALA A 26 -24.58 -3.66 -9.81
C ALA A 26 -24.49 -5.00 -9.06
N ALA A 27 -24.70 -5.00 -7.73
CA ALA A 27 -24.72 -6.22 -6.94
C ALA A 27 -25.86 -7.14 -7.37
N LYS A 28 -27.07 -6.59 -7.55
CA LYS A 28 -28.24 -7.33 -8.02
C LYS A 28 -28.02 -7.90 -9.43
N ALA A 29 -27.43 -7.12 -10.34
CA ALA A 29 -27.09 -7.57 -11.68
C ALA A 29 -26.06 -8.71 -11.67
N ALA A 30 -25.15 -8.72 -10.70
CA ALA A 30 -24.19 -9.80 -10.49
C ALA A 30 -24.75 -11.00 -9.69
N GLY A 31 -26.03 -10.98 -9.29
CA GLY A 31 -26.65 -12.04 -8.49
C GLY A 31 -26.20 -12.05 -7.03
N HIS A 32 -25.92 -10.89 -6.46
CA HIS A 32 -25.50 -10.69 -5.08
C HIS A 32 -26.48 -9.81 -4.32
N GLU A 33 -26.57 -9.99 -3.00
CA GLU A 33 -27.32 -9.12 -2.11
C GLU A 33 -26.41 -8.01 -1.62
N MET A 34 -26.91 -6.77 -1.61
CA MET A 34 -26.18 -5.63 -1.08
C MET A 34 -27.14 -4.70 -0.33
N VAL A 35 -26.70 -4.20 0.82
CA VAL A 35 -27.41 -3.16 1.58
C VAL A 35 -26.44 -2.00 1.81
N VAL A 36 -26.85 -0.78 1.46
CA VAL A 36 -25.97 0.39 1.55
C VAL A 36 -26.45 1.34 2.65
N GLU A 37 -25.54 1.65 3.58
CA GLU A 37 -25.67 2.75 4.52
C GLU A 37 -25.33 4.06 3.82
N THR A 38 -26.29 4.97 3.70
CA THR A 38 -26.05 6.32 3.23
C THR A 38 -25.72 7.22 4.41
N GLN A 39 -24.54 7.86 4.39
CA GLN A 39 -24.13 8.87 5.37
C GLN A 39 -23.96 10.20 4.64
N GLY A 40 -24.90 11.13 4.79
CA GLY A 40 -24.82 12.42 4.09
C GLY A 40 -25.45 13.55 4.87
N SER A 41 -25.63 14.68 4.20
CA SER A 41 -26.29 15.85 4.80
C SER A 41 -27.75 15.62 5.17
N ALA A 42 -28.40 14.59 4.61
CA ALA A 42 -29.73 14.13 5.01
C ALA A 42 -29.75 13.24 6.27
N GLY A 43 -28.59 12.94 6.86
CA GLY A 43 -28.45 12.04 7.99
C GLY A 43 -27.77 10.71 7.62
N SER A 44 -27.71 9.80 8.59
CA SER A 44 -27.26 8.42 8.41
C SER A 44 -28.37 7.43 8.74
N ALA A 45 -28.47 6.38 7.94
CA ALA A 45 -29.33 5.23 8.22
C ALA A 45 -28.45 4.03 8.58
N PRO A 46 -27.96 3.94 9.84
CA PRO A 46 -26.96 2.97 10.22
C PRO A 46 -27.46 1.54 10.04
N LEU A 47 -26.61 0.68 9.46
CA LEU A 47 -26.89 -0.74 9.33
C LEU A 47 -26.88 -1.42 10.69
N ASP A 48 -27.80 -2.38 10.86
CA ASP A 48 -27.79 -3.28 12.01
C ASP A 48 -26.53 -4.15 12.01
N GLN A 49 -25.97 -4.36 13.20
CA GLN A 49 -24.74 -5.14 13.35
C GLN A 49 -24.88 -6.56 12.80
N SER A 50 -26.08 -7.16 12.89
CA SER A 50 -26.35 -8.49 12.34
C SER A 50 -26.23 -8.55 10.82
N VAL A 51 -26.57 -7.47 10.11
CA VAL A 51 -26.44 -7.35 8.65
C VAL A 51 -24.98 -7.19 8.28
N ILE A 52 -24.24 -6.37 9.04
CA ILE A 52 -22.79 -6.24 8.90
C ILE A 52 -22.17 -7.62 9.09
N ASP A 53 -22.38 -8.28 10.22
CA ASP A 53 -21.77 -9.57 10.57
C ASP A 53 -22.02 -10.67 9.51
N ALA A 54 -23.21 -10.69 8.90
CA ALA A 54 -23.57 -11.62 7.83
C ALA A 54 -22.97 -11.30 6.45
N ALA A 55 -22.33 -10.13 6.28
CA ALA A 55 -21.73 -9.72 5.00
C ALA A 55 -20.37 -10.37 4.75
N ASP A 56 -20.14 -10.76 3.51
CA ASP A 56 -18.91 -11.37 2.99
C ASP A 56 -17.82 -10.32 2.70
N ALA A 57 -18.19 -9.09 2.33
CA ALA A 57 -17.29 -7.94 2.18
C ALA A 57 -18.03 -6.60 2.34
N VAL A 58 -17.24 -5.54 2.54
CA VAL A 58 -17.71 -4.17 2.75
C VAL A 58 -17.17 -3.25 1.65
N ILE A 59 -18.00 -2.37 1.08
CA ILE A 59 -17.56 -1.36 0.12
C ILE A 59 -17.73 0.03 0.73
N PHE A 60 -16.64 0.76 0.90
CA PHE A 60 -16.66 2.17 1.28
C PHE A 60 -16.53 3.03 0.03
N ALA A 61 -17.59 3.78 -0.29
CA ALA A 61 -17.61 4.74 -1.39
C ALA A 61 -17.79 6.15 -0.80
N HIS A 62 -16.70 6.78 -0.39
CA HIS A 62 -16.75 8.02 0.39
C HIS A 62 -15.76 9.10 -0.03
N ASP A 63 -16.21 10.35 0.05
CA ASP A 63 -15.42 11.57 -0.11
C ASP A 63 -15.40 12.37 1.23
N LEU A 64 -16.07 11.85 2.26
CA LEU A 64 -16.09 12.33 3.64
C LEU A 64 -16.00 11.14 4.57
N GLU A 65 -15.19 11.25 5.62
CA GLU A 65 -14.91 10.17 6.57
C GLU A 65 -16.17 9.39 7.00
N VAL A 66 -16.07 8.07 6.88
CA VAL A 66 -17.14 7.15 7.28
C VAL A 66 -17.25 7.10 8.80
N ARG A 67 -18.43 7.42 9.30
CA ARG A 67 -18.76 7.38 10.72
C ARG A 67 -18.87 5.94 11.19
N ASP A 68 -18.34 5.67 12.38
CA ASP A 68 -18.39 4.36 13.03
C ASP A 68 -17.78 3.21 12.19
N ALA A 69 -16.74 3.52 11.41
CA ALA A 69 -16.02 2.55 10.57
C ALA A 69 -15.51 1.31 11.34
N GLY A 70 -15.29 1.44 12.66
CA GLY A 70 -14.88 0.33 13.52
C GLY A 70 -15.85 -0.85 13.56
N ARG A 71 -17.14 -0.66 13.23
CA ARG A 71 -18.15 -1.74 13.17
C ARG A 71 -17.90 -2.74 12.04
N PHE A 72 -17.09 -2.37 11.06
CA PHE A 72 -16.77 -3.15 9.87
C PHE A 72 -15.41 -3.84 9.95
N ALA A 73 -14.71 -3.72 11.08
CA ALA A 73 -13.38 -4.30 11.28
C ALA A 73 -13.38 -5.83 11.12
N GLY A 74 -12.33 -6.37 10.50
CA GLY A 74 -12.16 -7.81 10.28
C GLY A 74 -12.88 -8.36 9.04
N LYS A 75 -13.66 -7.54 8.34
CA LYS A 75 -14.22 -7.90 7.03
C LYS A 75 -13.32 -7.41 5.89
N PRO A 76 -13.34 -8.07 4.72
CA PRO A 76 -12.68 -7.56 3.53
C PRO A 76 -13.33 -6.25 3.11
N THR A 77 -12.51 -5.23 2.84
CA THR A 77 -13.00 -3.90 2.51
C THR A 77 -12.49 -3.47 1.13
N VAL A 78 -13.32 -2.72 0.41
CA VAL A 78 -12.93 -2.00 -0.82
C VAL A 78 -13.21 -0.52 -0.57
N ASP A 79 -12.16 0.29 -0.46
CA ASP A 79 -12.26 1.72 -0.16
C ASP A 79 -11.97 2.56 -1.42
N VAL A 80 -12.95 3.37 -1.82
CA VAL A 80 -12.90 4.23 -2.99
C VAL A 80 -13.68 5.53 -2.77
N GLY A 81 -13.42 6.53 -3.63
CA GLY A 81 -14.23 7.75 -3.67
C GLY A 81 -15.64 7.52 -4.25
N VAL A 82 -16.60 8.37 -3.85
CA VAL A 82 -18.02 8.28 -4.26
C VAL A 82 -18.18 8.25 -5.77
N LYS A 83 -17.34 9.02 -6.48
CA LYS A 83 -17.33 9.05 -7.95
C LYS A 83 -17.15 7.66 -8.56
N LYS A 84 -16.23 6.83 -8.04
CA LYS A 84 -16.04 5.46 -8.51
C LYS A 84 -17.22 4.56 -8.12
N GLY A 85 -17.82 4.81 -6.95
CA GLY A 85 -19.08 4.18 -6.55
C GLY A 85 -20.20 4.37 -7.56
N ILE A 86 -20.24 5.51 -8.25
CA ILE A 86 -21.23 5.82 -9.29
C ILE A 86 -20.81 5.25 -10.66
N SER A 87 -19.58 5.50 -11.11
CA SER A 87 -19.14 5.19 -12.48
C SER A 87 -18.70 3.75 -12.70
N ASP A 88 -18.20 3.08 -11.65
CA ASP A 88 -17.50 1.80 -11.75
C ASP A 88 -18.07 0.75 -10.79
N ALA A 89 -19.33 0.89 -10.39
CA ALA A 89 -20.00 -0.03 -9.46
C ALA A 89 -19.81 -1.53 -9.83
N PRO A 90 -19.96 -1.97 -11.09
CA PRO A 90 -19.74 -3.39 -11.45
C PRO A 90 -18.31 -3.88 -11.14
N ALA A 91 -17.31 -3.02 -11.36
CA ALA A 91 -15.93 -3.35 -11.07
C ALA A 91 -15.66 -3.40 -9.55
N LEU A 92 -16.35 -2.57 -8.77
CA LEU A 92 -16.26 -2.59 -7.31
C LEU A 92 -16.91 -3.84 -6.72
N ILE A 93 -18.04 -4.28 -7.27
CA ILE A 93 -18.64 -5.57 -6.89
C ILE A 93 -17.70 -6.72 -7.20
N ALA A 94 -17.07 -6.75 -8.37
CA ALA A 94 -16.09 -7.77 -8.72
C ALA A 94 -14.87 -7.77 -7.76
N GLN A 95 -14.38 -6.59 -7.37
CA GLN A 95 -13.32 -6.45 -6.37
C GLN A 95 -13.76 -6.94 -4.99
N ALA A 96 -14.99 -6.63 -4.57
CA ALA A 96 -15.54 -7.09 -3.30
C ALA A 96 -15.75 -8.61 -3.29
N VAL A 97 -16.16 -9.21 -4.42
CA VAL A 97 -16.21 -10.67 -4.59
C VAL A 97 -14.82 -11.28 -4.47
N ALA A 98 -13.81 -10.71 -5.13
CA ALA A 98 -12.43 -11.20 -5.03
C ALA A 98 -11.89 -11.09 -3.59
N ALA A 99 -12.17 -9.98 -2.90
CA ALA A 99 -11.78 -9.77 -1.51
C ALA A 99 -12.50 -10.74 -0.55
N ALA A 100 -13.79 -10.98 -0.74
CA ALA A 100 -14.58 -11.99 -0.02
C ALA A 100 -14.06 -13.42 -0.26
N GLN A 101 -13.69 -13.74 -1.51
CA GLN A 101 -13.14 -15.05 -1.86
C GLN A 101 -11.74 -15.25 -1.29
N ALA A 102 -10.90 -14.21 -1.25
CA ALA A 102 -9.61 -14.26 -0.58
C ALA A 102 -9.74 -14.51 0.93
N GLN A 103 -10.76 -13.92 1.57
CA GLN A 103 -11.05 -14.11 2.99
C GLN A 103 -11.72 -15.45 3.31
N THR A 104 -12.63 -15.94 2.45
CA THR A 104 -13.28 -17.25 2.62
C THR A 104 -12.35 -18.41 2.25
N GLY A 105 -11.39 -18.20 1.35
CA GLY A 105 -10.23 -19.06 1.17
C GLY A 105 -9.35 -19.15 2.42
N ALA A 106 -9.39 -18.14 3.30
CA ALA A 106 -8.76 -18.15 4.62
C ALA A 106 -9.68 -18.70 5.75
N ALA A 107 -11.01 -18.69 5.57
CA ALA A 107 -11.99 -19.12 6.59
C ALA A 107 -12.24 -20.64 6.64
N GLY A 108 -11.60 -21.43 5.78
CA GLY A 108 -11.46 -22.89 5.92
C GLY A 108 -10.24 -23.34 6.74
N ALA A 109 -9.50 -22.41 7.36
CA ALA A 109 -8.27 -22.72 8.10
C ALA A 109 -8.30 -22.19 9.54
N GLY A 110 -9.31 -22.63 10.31
CA GLY A 110 -9.20 -22.69 11.76
C GLY A 110 -8.60 -24.04 12.17
N ALA A 111 -7.34 -24.03 12.61
CA ALA A 111 -6.60 -25.14 13.23
C ALA A 111 -6.29 -26.38 12.36
N ALA A 112 -5.41 -26.19 11.38
CA ALA A 112 -4.34 -27.15 11.07
C ALA A 112 -3.15 -26.37 10.51
N GLY A 113 -2.01 -26.46 11.19
CA GLY A 113 -0.78 -25.82 10.72
C GLY A 113 -0.19 -26.49 9.49
N THR A 114 0.53 -25.66 8.72
CA THR A 114 1.65 -25.95 7.79
C THR A 114 1.26 -26.52 6.41
N SER A 115 1.88 -26.14 5.29
CA SER A 115 2.99 -25.21 4.97
C SER A 115 2.95 -24.94 3.45
N GLY A 116 3.41 -23.81 2.94
CA GLY A 116 4.85 -23.61 2.79
C GLY A 116 5.36 -22.23 3.19
N ALA A 117 5.86 -22.16 4.43
CA ALA A 117 6.88 -21.25 4.99
C ALA A 117 6.56 -19.74 4.97
N ALA A 118 6.41 -19.04 6.10
CA ALA A 118 7.11 -19.19 7.37
C ALA A 118 6.53 -18.21 8.41
N GLY A 119 6.99 -18.29 9.67
CA GLY A 119 6.57 -17.40 10.78
C GLY A 119 6.72 -15.89 10.48
N PRO A 120 6.37 -15.01 11.44
CA PRO A 120 6.34 -13.56 11.22
C PRO A 120 7.62 -13.09 10.51
N LEU A 121 7.44 -12.56 9.29
CA LEU A 121 8.53 -12.05 8.47
C LEU A 121 9.02 -10.71 9.01
N HIS A 122 10.30 -10.43 8.79
CA HIS A 122 10.90 -9.14 9.15
C HIS A 122 11.28 -8.40 7.86
N PHE A 123 10.70 -7.23 7.64
CA PHE A 123 11.01 -6.39 6.50
C PHE A 123 11.80 -5.17 6.92
N VAL A 124 12.61 -4.65 6.02
CA VAL A 124 13.23 -3.33 6.18
C VAL A 124 12.89 -2.47 4.97
N GLY A 125 12.68 -1.18 5.19
CA GLY A 125 12.37 -0.25 4.12
C GLY A 125 13.31 0.93 4.13
N VAL A 126 13.47 1.57 2.97
CA VAL A 126 14.05 2.91 2.89
C VAL A 126 13.11 3.79 2.09
N THR A 127 12.76 4.95 2.64
CA THR A 127 11.92 5.95 1.97
C THR A 127 12.75 7.19 1.64
N SER A 128 12.63 7.73 0.42
CA SER A 128 13.29 8.99 0.09
C SER A 128 12.49 9.82 -0.91
N CYS A 129 12.08 11.02 -0.52
CA CYS A 129 11.43 11.97 -1.41
C CYS A 129 12.22 13.27 -1.44
N PRO A 130 12.54 13.85 -2.62
CA PRO A 130 13.24 15.12 -2.71
C PRO A 130 12.36 16.31 -2.30
N THR A 131 11.03 16.15 -2.34
CA THR A 131 10.05 17.21 -2.05
C THR A 131 9.64 17.19 -0.58
N GLY A 132 10.56 17.53 0.32
CA GLY A 132 10.29 17.72 1.74
C GLY A 132 10.08 16.43 2.55
N ILE A 133 9.61 16.57 3.79
CA ILE A 133 9.51 15.47 4.77
C ILE A 133 8.23 14.65 4.66
N ALA A 134 7.15 15.22 4.13
CA ALA A 134 5.80 14.64 4.25
C ALA A 134 5.67 13.28 3.57
N HIS A 135 5.96 13.19 2.27
CA HIS A 135 5.81 11.92 1.55
C HIS A 135 6.77 10.83 2.04
N THR A 136 7.96 11.21 2.51
CA THR A 136 8.93 10.29 3.10
C THR A 136 8.35 9.61 4.35
N TYR A 137 7.81 10.39 5.29
CA TYR A 137 7.18 9.83 6.50
C TYR A 137 5.85 9.13 6.21
N MET A 138 5.02 9.67 5.33
CA MET A 138 3.75 9.03 4.94
C MET A 138 3.97 7.66 4.30
N ALA A 139 5.00 7.51 3.45
CA ALA A 139 5.34 6.22 2.88
C ALA A 139 5.86 5.24 3.94
N ALA A 140 6.66 5.72 4.89
CA ALA A 140 7.16 4.90 5.99
C ALA A 140 6.01 4.37 6.86
N GLU A 141 5.12 5.26 7.32
CA GLU A 141 3.95 4.88 8.11
C GLU A 141 3.01 3.93 7.35
N ALA A 142 2.75 4.20 6.07
CA ALA A 142 1.89 3.33 5.26
C ALA A 142 2.45 1.90 5.14
N LEU A 143 3.77 1.76 4.98
CA LEU A 143 4.43 0.46 4.90
C LEU A 143 4.46 -0.26 6.26
N GLU A 144 4.75 0.44 7.34
CA GLU A 144 4.75 -0.14 8.70
C GLU A 144 3.37 -0.60 9.15
N GLN A 145 2.34 0.20 8.86
CA GLN A 145 0.95 -0.15 9.13
C GLN A 145 0.50 -1.35 8.30
N ALA A 146 0.88 -1.39 7.01
CA ALA A 146 0.57 -2.53 6.14
C ALA A 146 1.26 -3.82 6.61
N ALA A 147 2.52 -3.74 7.03
CA ALA A 147 3.27 -4.88 7.57
C ALA A 147 2.63 -5.41 8.86
N THR A 148 2.31 -4.50 9.79
CA THR A 148 1.66 -4.83 11.07
C THR A 148 0.30 -5.47 10.84
N SER A 149 -0.49 -4.93 9.91
CA SER A 149 -1.80 -5.47 9.54
C SER A 149 -1.72 -6.88 8.94
N ALA A 150 -0.61 -7.20 8.26
CA ALA A 150 -0.33 -8.54 7.72
C ALA A 150 0.30 -9.51 8.73
N GLY A 151 0.52 -9.10 9.99
CA GLY A 151 1.18 -9.92 11.01
C GLY A 151 2.70 -10.06 10.81
N HIS A 152 3.32 -9.06 10.20
CA HIS A 152 4.76 -8.97 9.97
C HIS A 152 5.34 -7.75 10.67
N THR A 153 6.66 -7.70 10.85
CA THR A 153 7.34 -6.51 11.38
C THR A 153 8.06 -5.80 10.26
N MET A 154 8.11 -4.46 10.33
CA MET A 154 8.84 -3.64 9.38
C MET A 154 9.51 -2.47 10.09
N THR A 155 10.76 -2.20 9.72
CA THR A 155 11.50 -1.00 10.16
C THR A 155 11.83 -0.17 8.93
N VAL A 156 11.48 1.12 8.92
CA VAL A 156 11.73 1.99 7.77
C VAL A 156 12.75 3.09 8.08
N GLU A 157 13.80 3.16 7.27
CA GLU A 157 14.77 4.25 7.25
C GLU A 157 14.19 5.40 6.42
N THR A 158 13.98 6.57 7.02
CA THR A 158 13.59 7.78 6.29
C THR A 158 14.84 8.53 5.84
N GLN A 159 14.98 8.77 4.54
CA GLN A 159 16.08 9.53 3.95
C GLN A 159 15.53 10.81 3.32
N GLY A 160 15.36 11.85 4.14
CA GLY A 160 14.83 13.13 3.71
C GLY A 160 15.74 14.31 4.08
N SER A 161 15.25 15.53 3.81
CA SER A 161 15.95 16.77 4.17
C SER A 161 16.08 16.97 5.69
N ALA A 162 15.28 16.27 6.50
CA ALA A 162 15.35 16.30 7.96
C ALA A 162 16.43 15.39 8.56
N GLY A 163 17.17 14.66 7.72
CA GLY A 163 18.14 13.65 8.15
C GLY A 163 17.62 12.23 7.96
N SER A 164 18.41 11.27 8.43
CA SER A 164 18.11 9.83 8.38
C SER A 164 18.68 9.14 9.61
N GLU A 165 17.89 8.25 10.23
CA GLU A 165 18.37 7.32 11.27
C GLU A 165 18.64 5.97 10.60
N PRO A 166 19.90 5.58 10.37
CA PRO A 166 20.19 4.42 9.56
C PRO A 166 19.81 3.11 10.27
N ILE A 167 19.19 2.18 9.54
CA ILE A 167 18.91 0.84 10.07
C ILE A 167 20.23 0.12 10.35
N SER A 168 20.31 -0.57 11.49
CA SER A 168 21.51 -1.29 11.89
C SER A 168 21.78 -2.48 10.97
N GLN A 169 23.06 -2.82 10.74
CA GLN A 169 23.40 -3.96 9.87
C GLN A 169 22.81 -5.28 10.39
N ALA A 170 22.71 -5.46 11.70
CA ALA A 170 22.10 -6.65 12.31
C ALA A 170 20.58 -6.75 12.03
N GLU A 171 19.88 -5.63 11.88
CA GLU A 171 18.48 -5.61 11.45
C GLU A 171 18.36 -5.88 9.95
N ILE A 172 19.23 -5.25 9.15
CA ILE A 172 19.30 -5.53 7.72
C ILE A 172 19.50 -7.02 7.53
N ASP A 173 20.50 -7.66 8.14
CA ASP A 173 20.85 -9.07 7.99
C ASP A 173 19.71 -10.02 8.38
N ARG A 174 18.92 -9.69 9.40
CA ARG A 174 17.72 -10.47 9.81
C ARG A 174 16.52 -10.29 8.88
N ALA A 175 16.52 -9.25 8.04
CA ALA A 175 15.39 -8.97 7.16
C ALA A 175 15.23 -10.02 6.05
N ASP A 176 13.99 -10.36 5.75
CA ASP A 176 13.60 -11.32 4.75
C ASP A 176 13.42 -10.70 3.36
N ALA A 177 13.02 -9.44 3.31
CA ALA A 177 12.95 -8.62 2.11
C ALA A 177 13.14 -7.13 2.44
N VAL A 178 13.50 -6.36 1.42
CA VAL A 178 13.77 -4.93 1.50
C VAL A 178 12.85 -4.18 0.54
N ILE A 179 12.24 -3.08 0.99
CA ILE A 179 11.40 -2.21 0.15
C ILE A 179 12.05 -0.84 0.03
N PHE A 180 12.47 -0.47 -1.17
CA PHE A 180 12.92 0.87 -1.52
C PHE A 180 11.73 1.65 -2.08
N ALA A 181 11.30 2.67 -1.36
CA ALA A 181 10.22 3.57 -1.74
C ALA A 181 10.79 4.98 -1.96
N HIS A 182 11.29 5.26 -3.16
CA HIS A 182 12.08 6.46 -3.39
C HIS A 182 11.79 7.17 -4.72
N ASP A 183 11.84 8.50 -4.66
CA ASP A 183 11.83 9.42 -5.81
C ASP A 183 13.18 10.16 -5.94
N LEU A 184 14.12 9.89 -5.02
CA LEU A 184 15.51 10.32 -5.02
C LEU A 184 16.39 9.12 -4.65
N GLU A 185 17.56 9.00 -5.27
CA GLU A 185 18.44 7.85 -5.05
C GLU A 185 18.70 7.55 -3.57
N VAL A 186 18.45 6.30 -3.18
CA VAL A 186 18.69 5.80 -1.84
C VAL A 186 20.20 5.77 -1.56
N ARG A 187 20.60 6.42 -0.48
CA ARG A 187 21.99 6.43 -0.01
C ARG A 187 22.33 5.09 0.62
N ASP A 188 23.57 4.63 0.39
CA ASP A 188 24.12 3.40 0.95
C ASP A 188 23.26 2.15 0.69
N ALA A 189 22.59 2.10 -0.47
CA ALA A 189 21.78 0.96 -0.91
C ALA A 189 22.58 -0.36 -0.98
N GLY A 190 23.90 -0.29 -1.11
CA GLY A 190 24.80 -1.44 -1.10
C GLY A 190 24.74 -2.29 0.17
N ARG A 191 24.31 -1.74 1.32
CA ARG A 191 24.16 -2.47 2.59
C ARG A 191 23.07 -3.54 2.55
N PHE A 192 22.12 -3.41 1.62
CA PHE A 192 20.98 -4.31 1.44
C PHE A 192 21.23 -5.36 0.36
N ALA A 193 22.45 -5.41 -0.19
CA ALA A 193 22.80 -6.31 -1.29
C ALA A 193 22.56 -7.78 -0.92
N GLY A 194 22.09 -8.54 -1.91
CA GLY A 194 21.83 -9.96 -1.77
C GLY A 194 20.51 -10.30 -1.09
N LYS A 195 19.70 -9.34 -0.63
CA LYS A 195 18.31 -9.57 -0.16
C LYS A 195 17.30 -9.43 -1.30
N PRO A 196 16.08 -10.01 -1.21
CA PRO A 196 15.02 -9.72 -2.16
C PRO A 196 14.60 -8.26 -2.00
N THR A 197 14.65 -7.49 -3.08
CA THR A 197 14.35 -6.06 -3.05
C THR A 197 13.14 -5.75 -3.93
N ILE A 198 12.31 -4.81 -3.47
CA ILE A 198 11.25 -4.18 -4.25
C ILE A 198 11.59 -2.71 -4.36
N ASP A 199 11.66 -2.19 -5.58
CA ASP A 199 11.98 -0.79 -5.86
C ASP A 199 10.76 -0.10 -6.50
N VAL A 200 10.22 0.89 -5.82
CA VAL A 200 9.02 1.65 -6.21
C VAL A 200 9.15 3.12 -5.85
N GLY A 201 8.36 3.96 -6.51
CA GLY A 201 8.23 5.38 -6.12
C GLY A 201 7.47 5.57 -4.81
N VAL A 202 7.73 6.68 -4.12
CA VAL A 202 7.15 7.01 -2.80
C VAL A 202 5.61 7.01 -2.85
N LYS A 203 5.04 7.52 -3.94
CA LYS A 203 3.58 7.55 -4.15
C LYS A 203 2.96 6.16 -4.13
N LYS A 204 3.62 5.16 -4.72
CA LYS A 204 3.13 3.78 -4.77
C LYS A 204 3.17 3.13 -3.39
N ALA A 205 4.17 3.45 -2.58
CA ALA A 205 4.23 3.00 -1.19
C ALA A 205 3.07 3.53 -0.34
N ILE A 206 2.67 4.79 -0.56
CA ILE A 206 1.54 5.41 0.13
C ILE A 206 0.21 4.77 -0.29
N SER A 207 -0.02 4.54 -1.60
CA SER A 207 -1.32 4.05 -2.08
C SER A 207 -1.48 2.53 -2.03
N ASP A 208 -0.39 1.78 -2.19
CA ASP A 208 -0.42 0.34 -2.44
C ASP A 208 0.38 -0.46 -1.39
N GLY A 209 0.57 0.10 -0.18
CA GLY A 209 1.34 -0.53 0.92
C GLY A 209 1.02 -2.02 1.13
N PRO A 210 -0.25 -2.43 1.27
CA PRO A 210 -0.62 -3.85 1.45
C PRO A 210 -0.15 -4.76 0.31
N ALA A 211 -0.22 -4.29 -0.94
CA ALA A 211 0.21 -5.06 -2.09
C ALA A 211 1.74 -5.23 -2.12
N LEU A 212 2.49 -4.20 -1.71
CA LEU A 212 3.95 -4.26 -1.62
C LEU A 212 4.41 -5.22 -0.52
N ILE A 213 3.72 -5.24 0.63
CA ILE A 213 4.01 -6.20 1.70
C ILE A 213 3.71 -7.64 1.27
N ALA A 214 2.57 -7.87 0.59
CA ALA A 214 2.25 -9.20 0.06
C ALA A 214 3.28 -9.67 -0.97
N GLN A 215 3.74 -8.77 -1.84
CA GLN A 215 4.81 -9.06 -2.80
C GLN A 215 6.14 -9.38 -2.08
N ALA A 216 6.51 -8.60 -1.07
CA ALA A 216 7.71 -8.81 -0.27
C ALA A 216 7.68 -10.18 0.44
N ALA A 217 6.52 -10.54 1.00
CA ALA A 217 6.30 -11.82 1.66
C ALA A 217 6.43 -13.00 0.68
N ALA A 218 5.87 -12.88 -0.52
CA ALA A 218 6.00 -13.90 -1.55
C ALA A 218 7.46 -14.09 -1.99
N MET A 219 8.21 -12.99 -2.18
CA MET A 219 9.63 -13.05 -2.54
C MET A 219 10.48 -13.67 -1.41
N ALA A 220 10.20 -13.32 -0.16
CA ALA A 220 10.84 -13.91 1.01
C ALA A 220 10.58 -15.42 1.11
N ALA A 221 9.34 -15.86 0.90
CA ALA A 221 8.96 -17.26 0.90
C ALA A 221 9.67 -18.04 -0.22
N GLN A 222 9.73 -17.48 -1.43
CA GLN A 222 10.45 -18.07 -2.57
C GLN A 222 11.95 -18.21 -2.29
N ARG A 223 12.57 -17.20 -1.68
CA ARG A 223 13.98 -17.23 -1.29
C ARG A 223 14.26 -18.32 -0.24
N ARG A 224 13.38 -18.45 0.76
CA ARG A 224 13.48 -19.50 1.78
C ARG A 224 13.30 -20.90 1.17
N ALA A 225 12.38 -21.04 0.20
CA ALA A 225 12.14 -22.30 -0.50
C ALA A 225 13.28 -22.71 -1.44
N SER A 226 14.00 -21.74 -2.02
CA SER A 226 15.15 -21.98 -2.91
C SER A 226 16.48 -22.22 -2.17
N GLY A 227 16.43 -22.44 -0.85
CA GLY A 227 17.60 -22.88 -0.06
C GLY A 227 18.63 -21.79 0.23
N GLY A 228 18.30 -20.52 -0.02
CA GLY A 228 19.09 -19.38 0.44
C GLY A 228 20.57 -19.44 0.11
N VAL A 229 20.96 -19.54 -1.17
CA VAL A 229 22.34 -19.23 -1.58
C VAL A 229 22.37 -18.41 -2.86
N ALA A 230 22.82 -17.17 -2.72
CA ALA A 230 23.88 -16.59 -3.56
C ALA A 230 24.68 -15.69 -2.60
N ALA A 231 25.86 -16.10 -2.12
CA ALA A 231 27.13 -16.12 -2.84
C ALA A 231 27.36 -14.78 -3.56
N ALA A 232 28.20 -13.95 -2.95
CA ALA A 232 28.81 -12.80 -3.60
C ALA A 232 29.64 -13.26 -4.81
N ALA A 233 29.43 -12.64 -5.98
CA ALA A 233 30.43 -12.25 -6.98
C ALA A 233 29.75 -11.72 -8.27
N PRO A 234 30.47 -10.94 -9.10
CA PRO A 234 30.67 -9.51 -9.02
C PRO A 234 29.75 -8.74 -10.00
N ALA A 235 29.81 -7.41 -9.93
CA ALA A 235 29.20 -6.52 -10.91
C ALA A 235 29.52 -6.93 -12.35
N ALA A 236 28.50 -7.38 -13.08
CA ALA A 236 28.53 -7.50 -14.53
C ALA A 236 27.68 -6.38 -15.12
N ALA A 237 28.36 -5.30 -15.50
CA ALA A 237 27.81 -4.24 -16.32
C ALA A 237 27.53 -4.76 -17.74
N THR A 238 26.33 -4.51 -18.27
CA THR A 238 26.08 -4.31 -19.72
C THR A 238 24.70 -3.65 -19.92
N PRO A 239 24.43 -3.00 -21.06
CA PRO A 239 24.78 -1.62 -21.35
C PRO A 239 23.54 -0.71 -21.34
N GLY A 240 23.71 0.51 -20.83
CA GLY A 240 22.74 1.57 -21.01
C GLY A 240 22.53 1.88 -22.49
N LEU A 241 21.28 2.18 -22.86
CA LEU A 241 20.99 2.82 -24.12
C LEU A 241 21.76 4.14 -24.18
N ALA A 242 22.64 4.22 -25.17
CA ALA A 242 23.49 5.36 -25.44
C ALA A 242 22.65 6.55 -25.92
N SER A 243 22.55 7.57 -25.09
CA SER A 243 22.52 8.97 -25.55
C SER A 243 23.93 9.54 -25.37
N LYS A 244 24.64 9.67 -26.49
CA LYS A 244 25.82 10.53 -26.69
C LYS A 244 25.55 11.93 -26.07
N ALA A 245 26.45 12.65 -25.40
CA ALA A 245 27.89 12.52 -25.20
C ALA A 245 28.32 13.47 -24.05
N ALA A 246 29.59 13.27 -23.62
CA ALA A 246 30.47 14.16 -22.87
C ALA A 246 30.33 14.17 -21.32
N ALA A 247 31.36 13.58 -20.71
CA ALA A 247 31.72 13.70 -19.32
C ALA A 247 32.34 15.08 -19.01
N ASP A 248 32.42 15.35 -17.71
CA ASP A 248 33.13 16.44 -17.02
C ASP A 248 32.25 17.64 -16.62
N GLU A 249 32.38 18.01 -15.33
CA GLU A 249 31.70 19.09 -14.61
C GLU A 249 30.22 18.84 -14.27
N ALA A 250 29.92 18.65 -12.98
CA ALA A 250 28.57 18.79 -12.44
C ALA A 250 27.95 20.10 -12.95
N HIS A 251 27.01 19.99 -13.88
CA HIS A 251 26.48 21.10 -14.67
C HIS A 251 26.15 22.26 -13.72
N VAL A 252 26.83 23.39 -13.91
CA VAL A 252 26.67 24.62 -13.11
C VAL A 252 25.19 24.96 -12.90
N GLY A 253 24.31 24.65 -13.87
CA GLY A 253 22.86 24.81 -13.75
C GLY A 253 22.19 23.96 -12.65
N VAL A 254 22.63 22.72 -12.42
CA VAL A 254 22.10 21.86 -11.34
C VAL A 254 22.54 22.38 -9.97
N LYS A 255 23.79 22.82 -9.85
CA LYS A 255 24.31 23.45 -8.62
C LYS A 255 23.63 24.79 -8.34
N ILE A 256 23.48 25.66 -9.35
CA ILE A 256 22.75 26.92 -9.23
C ILE A 256 21.29 26.68 -8.84
N ARG A 257 20.62 25.70 -9.46
CA ARG A 257 19.26 25.32 -9.10
C ARG A 257 19.17 24.85 -7.66
N GLN A 258 20.13 24.03 -7.22
CA GLN A 258 20.19 23.55 -5.85
C GLN A 258 20.42 24.71 -4.87
N TRP A 259 21.34 25.63 -5.15
CA TRP A 259 21.60 26.81 -4.31
C TRP A 259 20.41 27.76 -4.23
N LEU A 260 19.72 27.99 -5.35
CA LEU A 260 18.50 28.81 -5.39
C LEU A 260 17.35 28.18 -4.61
N MET A 261 17.21 26.84 -4.67
CA MET A 261 16.12 26.13 -4.02
C MET A 261 16.37 25.88 -2.53
N THR A 262 17.62 25.76 -2.09
CA THR A 262 17.95 25.55 -0.67
C THR A 262 18.25 26.85 0.08
N GLY A 263 18.41 27.98 -0.61
CA GLY A 263 18.64 29.30 0.00
C GLY A 263 19.99 29.44 0.71
N VAL A 264 20.94 28.53 0.47
CA VAL A 264 22.27 28.54 1.09
C VAL A 264 23.25 29.25 0.15
N SER A 265 23.56 30.51 0.46
CA SER A 265 24.65 31.24 -0.22
C SER A 265 25.97 30.96 0.49
N TYR A 266 26.93 30.35 -0.20
CA TYR A 266 28.33 30.42 0.19
C TYR A 266 28.91 31.70 -0.42
N MET A 267 29.43 32.59 0.43
CA MET A 267 30.14 33.81 0.05
C MET A 267 31.64 33.53 0.02
#